data_AF-A0A520IAS4-F1
#
_entry.id   AF-A0A520IAS4-F1
#
_cell.length_a   1.000
_cell.length_b   1.000
_cell.length_c   1.000
_cell.angle_alpha   90.00
_cell.angle_beta   90.00
_cell.angle_gamma   90.00
#
_symmetry.space_group_name_H-M   'P 1'
#
loop_
_entity.id
_entity.type
_entity.pdbx_description
1 polymer ?
#
loop_
_entity_poly.entity_id
_entity_poly.type
_entity_poly.pdbx_seq_one_letter_code
_entity_poly.pdbx_strand_id
1 'polypeptide(L)'
;MRDAHQTAYRIYHQLNDEHQALIHLEALKRLDDETSKLSASANSALAAARFDFANQETRIAQLKQVQLQRDIDDAALRARTQQTIFGGLAIAGGIIVGMLVFGLVTIRRSRNEVRRANVDLAETNAALGKALAAKTEFLATTSHEIRTPLNGILGMTQVMLADGGIDPAVRDRITVVHGAGITMRALVDDILDVAKMETGNLTIEAVPFDLRATLQDVSRLWEDQSRARGVSFVLDLAQCPAFIVGDSARLRQIAFNLLSNALKFTERGTVTLRAVDEGESLAISVEDSG
;
A
#
# COMPACT_ATOMS: atom_id res chain seq x y z
N MET A 1 -32.05 -99.78 -59.62
CA MET A 1 -33.16 -99.91 -60.59
C MET A 1 -32.70 -99.72 -62.04
N ARG A 2 -31.90 -98.68 -62.36
CA ARG A 2 -31.35 -98.44 -63.71
C ARG A 2 -30.56 -99.63 -64.29
N ASP A 3 -29.64 -100.21 -63.51
CA ASP A 3 -28.84 -101.38 -63.94
C ASP A 3 -29.68 -102.63 -64.26
N ALA A 4 -30.82 -102.79 -63.59
CA ALA A 4 -31.74 -103.90 -63.84
C ALA A 4 -32.45 -103.75 -65.19
N HIS A 5 -32.95 -102.55 -65.53
CA HIS A 5 -33.52 -102.27 -66.84
C HIS A 5 -32.49 -102.32 -67.96
N GLN A 6 -31.23 -101.92 -67.70
CA GLN A 6 -30.15 -102.00 -68.68
C GLN A 6 -29.79 -103.45 -69.01
N THR A 7 -29.72 -104.28 -67.98
CA THR A 7 -29.44 -105.71 -68.11
C THR A 7 -30.59 -106.42 -68.81
N ALA A 8 -31.84 -106.14 -68.43
CA ALA A 8 -33.04 -106.68 -69.06
C ALA A 8 -33.13 -106.28 -70.55
N TYR A 9 -32.88 -105.01 -70.90
CA TYR A 9 -32.80 -104.55 -72.29
C TYR A 9 -31.83 -105.40 -73.13
N ARG A 10 -30.60 -105.60 -72.64
CA ARG A 10 -29.58 -106.39 -73.36
C ARG A 10 -30.01 -107.84 -73.57
N ILE A 11 -30.61 -108.46 -72.54
CA ILE A 11 -31.08 -109.85 -72.61
C ILE A 11 -32.21 -109.99 -73.63
N TYR A 12 -33.25 -109.16 -73.58
CA TYR A 12 -34.39 -109.26 -74.50
C TYR A 12 -34.03 -108.87 -75.94
N HIS A 13 -33.11 -107.93 -76.13
CA HIS A 13 -32.56 -107.58 -77.44
C HIS A 13 -31.74 -108.73 -78.05
N GLN A 14 -31.00 -109.51 -77.26
CA GLN A 14 -30.28 -110.69 -77.73
C GLN A 14 -31.20 -111.87 -78.07
N LEU A 15 -32.36 -111.94 -77.42
CA LEU A 15 -33.40 -112.94 -77.68
C LEU A 15 -34.32 -112.57 -78.85
N ASN A 16 -34.06 -111.46 -79.54
CA ASN A 16 -34.85 -110.93 -80.66
C ASN A 16 -36.31 -110.57 -80.29
N ASP A 17 -36.58 -110.33 -78.99
CA ASP A 17 -37.87 -109.83 -78.47
C ASP A 17 -37.80 -108.29 -78.36
N GLU A 18 -38.00 -107.63 -79.50
CA GLU A 18 -37.87 -106.17 -79.60
C GLU A 18 -38.89 -105.42 -78.74
N HIS A 19 -40.06 -106.00 -78.47
CA HIS A 19 -41.10 -105.35 -77.68
C HIS A 19 -40.70 -105.22 -76.21
N GLN A 20 -40.19 -106.29 -75.60
CA GLN A 20 -39.71 -106.24 -74.20
C GLN A 20 -38.42 -105.44 -74.06
N ALA A 21 -37.55 -105.47 -75.07
CA ALA A 21 -36.39 -104.58 -75.11
C ALA A 21 -36.81 -103.10 -75.11
N LEU A 22 -37.77 -102.71 -75.96
CA LEU A 22 -38.24 -101.33 -76.04
C LEU A 22 -38.80 -100.80 -74.71
N ILE A 23 -39.60 -101.61 -74.01
CA ILE A 23 -40.18 -101.25 -72.68
C ILE A 23 -39.06 -100.93 -71.68
N HIS A 24 -38.01 -101.76 -71.64
CA HIS A 24 -36.90 -101.53 -70.74
C HIS A 24 -36.02 -100.35 -71.16
N LEU A 25 -35.88 -100.07 -72.45
CA LEU A 25 -35.19 -98.89 -72.96
C LEU A 25 -35.94 -97.60 -72.62
N GLU A 26 -37.27 -97.57 -72.80
CA GLU A 26 -38.12 -96.44 -72.44
C GLU A 26 -38.12 -96.19 -70.93
N ALA A 27 -38.18 -97.24 -70.11
CA ALA A 27 -38.04 -97.14 -68.66
C ALA A 27 -36.67 -96.55 -68.26
N LEU A 28 -35.60 -96.95 -68.95
CA LEU A 28 -34.25 -96.43 -68.72
C LEU A 28 -34.13 -94.95 -69.09
N LYS A 29 -34.69 -94.55 -70.25
CA LYS A 29 -34.77 -93.16 -70.68
C LYS A 29 -35.59 -92.30 -69.69
N ARG A 30 -36.74 -92.81 -69.21
CA ARG A 30 -37.58 -92.12 -68.22
C ARG A 30 -36.85 -91.90 -66.90
N LEU A 31 -36.13 -92.92 -66.41
CA LEU A 31 -35.31 -92.81 -65.21
C LEU A 31 -34.17 -91.80 -65.38
N ASP A 32 -33.54 -91.75 -66.56
CA ASP A 32 -32.50 -90.75 -66.87
C ASP A 32 -33.06 -89.32 -66.95
N ASP A 33 -34.22 -89.15 -67.57
CA ASP A 33 -34.90 -87.85 -67.65
C ASP A 33 -35.34 -87.37 -66.26
N GLU A 34 -35.83 -88.27 -65.41
CA GLU A 34 -36.25 -87.97 -64.03
C GLU A 34 -35.05 -87.65 -63.13
N THR A 35 -33.96 -88.40 -63.25
CA THR A 35 -32.71 -88.12 -62.53
C THR A 35 -32.12 -86.78 -62.98
N SER A 36 -32.13 -86.49 -64.28
CA SER A 36 -31.63 -85.23 -64.84
C SER A 36 -32.47 -84.04 -64.38
N LYS A 37 -33.80 -84.17 -64.32
CA LYS A 37 -34.71 -83.14 -63.77
C LYS A 37 -34.50 -82.93 -62.27
N LEU A 38 -34.33 -84.01 -61.50
CA LEU A 38 -34.07 -83.93 -60.06
C LEU A 38 -32.72 -83.26 -59.77
N SER A 39 -31.67 -83.64 -60.49
CA SER A 39 -30.35 -83.01 -60.39
C SER A 39 -30.38 -81.54 -60.83
N ALA A 40 -31.11 -81.20 -61.90
CA ALA A 40 -31.27 -79.80 -62.31
C ALA A 40 -32.00 -78.97 -61.24
N SER A 41 -33.09 -79.49 -60.67
CA SER A 41 -33.84 -78.84 -59.58
C SER A 41 -33.00 -78.70 -58.31
N ALA A 42 -32.26 -79.74 -57.91
CA ALA A 42 -31.39 -79.72 -56.74
C ALA A 42 -30.21 -78.74 -56.92
N ASN A 43 -29.59 -78.72 -58.11
CA ASN A 43 -28.54 -77.76 -58.44
C ASN A 43 -29.06 -76.32 -58.44
N SER A 44 -30.27 -76.07 -58.95
CA SER A 44 -30.90 -74.75 -58.93
C SER A 44 -31.21 -74.29 -57.50
N ALA A 45 -31.80 -75.15 -56.67
CA ALA A 45 -32.08 -74.84 -55.27
C ALA A 45 -30.78 -74.58 -54.48
N LEU A 46 -29.75 -75.40 -54.72
CA LEU A 46 -28.43 -75.21 -54.10
C LEU A 46 -27.76 -73.91 -54.57
N ALA A 47 -27.90 -73.54 -55.85
CA ALA A 47 -27.39 -72.30 -56.39
C ALA A 47 -28.08 -71.07 -55.77
N ALA A 48 -29.41 -71.11 -55.61
CA ALA A 48 -30.17 -70.06 -54.93
C ALA A 48 -29.74 -69.89 -53.47
N ALA A 49 -29.60 -70.99 -52.72
CA ALA A 49 -29.12 -70.95 -51.35
C ALA A 49 -27.68 -70.38 -51.22
N ARG A 50 -26.78 -70.75 -52.14
CA ARG A 50 -25.42 -70.18 -52.20
C ARG A 50 -25.43 -68.68 -52.50
N PHE A 51 -26.32 -68.25 -53.40
CA PHE A 51 -26.47 -66.84 -53.73
C PHE A 51 -26.99 -66.02 -52.55
N ASP A 52 -28.02 -66.50 -51.85
CA ASP A 52 -28.56 -65.84 -50.65
C ASP A 52 -27.52 -65.76 -49.53
N PHE A 53 -26.77 -66.84 -49.31
CA PHE A 53 -25.69 -66.87 -48.34
C PHE A 53 -24.58 -65.86 -48.68
N ALA A 54 -24.15 -65.80 -49.95
CA ALA A 54 -23.17 -64.81 -50.40
C ALA A 54 -23.68 -63.36 -50.25
N ASN A 55 -24.96 -63.12 -50.50
CA ASN A 55 -25.61 -61.82 -50.26
C ASN A 55 -25.67 -61.46 -48.77
N GLN A 56 -25.91 -62.44 -47.89
CA GLN A 56 -25.87 -62.22 -46.45
C GLN A 56 -24.46 -61.90 -45.96
N GLU A 57 -23.45 -62.66 -46.40
CA GLU A 57 -22.05 -62.39 -46.04
C GLU A 57 -21.61 -60.99 -46.46
N THR A 58 -21.92 -60.58 -47.70
CA THR A 58 -21.59 -59.23 -48.18
C THR A 58 -22.30 -58.14 -47.38
N ARG A 59 -23.58 -58.34 -47.01
CA ARG A 59 -24.32 -57.38 -46.19
C ARG A 59 -23.75 -57.28 -44.77
N ILE A 60 -23.38 -58.41 -44.16
CA ILE A 60 -22.71 -58.43 -42.84
C ILE A 60 -21.38 -57.70 -42.92
N ALA A 61 -20.58 -57.94 -43.96
CA ALA A 61 -19.31 -57.26 -44.18
C ALA A 61 -19.50 -55.74 -44.31
N GLN A 62 -20.47 -55.29 -45.10
CA GLN A 62 -20.80 -53.87 -45.26
C GLN A 62 -21.24 -53.22 -43.95
N LEU A 63 -22.15 -53.87 -43.19
CA LEU A 63 -22.59 -53.35 -41.90
C LEU A 63 -21.42 -53.23 -40.92
N LYS A 64 -20.55 -54.25 -40.87
CA LYS A 64 -19.36 -54.24 -40.03
C LYS A 64 -18.40 -53.11 -40.42
N GLN A 65 -18.25 -52.85 -41.72
CA GLN A 65 -17.43 -51.75 -42.22
C GLN A 65 -18.00 -50.37 -41.82
N VAL A 66 -19.31 -50.15 -41.96
CA VAL A 66 -19.96 -48.91 -41.52
C VAL A 66 -19.81 -48.71 -40.02
N GLN A 67 -19.89 -49.79 -39.24
CA GLN A 67 -19.77 -49.73 -37.79
C GLN A 67 -18.34 -49.42 -37.35
N LEU A 68 -17.35 -50.09 -37.95
CA LEU A 68 -15.93 -49.76 -37.80
C LEU A 68 -15.65 -48.29 -38.15
N GLN A 69 -16.25 -47.78 -39.23
CA GLN A 69 -16.07 -46.39 -39.65
C GLN A 69 -16.61 -45.42 -38.58
N ARG A 70 -17.82 -45.67 -38.07
CA ARG A 70 -18.43 -44.85 -37.00
C ARG A 70 -17.61 -44.87 -35.72
N ASP A 71 -17.12 -46.03 -35.31
CA ASP A 71 -16.30 -46.15 -34.09
C ASP A 71 -14.98 -45.37 -34.22
N ILE A 72 -14.37 -45.38 -35.41
CA ILE A 72 -13.16 -44.59 -35.71
C ILE A 72 -13.46 -43.09 -35.66
N ASP A 73 -14.56 -42.65 -36.28
CA ASP A 73 -14.96 -41.24 -36.29
C ASP A 73 -15.26 -40.72 -34.87
N ASP A 74 -15.97 -41.51 -34.06
CA ASP A 74 -16.27 -41.20 -32.66
C ASP A 74 -14.99 -41.15 -31.81
N ALA A 75 -14.06 -42.10 -32.01
CA ALA A 75 -12.78 -42.10 -31.32
C ALA A 75 -11.92 -40.88 -31.69
N ALA A 76 -11.90 -40.51 -32.99
CA ALA A 76 -11.17 -39.34 -33.48
C ALA A 76 -11.75 -38.03 -32.91
N LEU A 77 -13.07 -37.92 -32.80
CA LEU A 77 -13.73 -36.76 -32.21
C LEU A 77 -13.38 -36.64 -30.73
N ARG A 78 -13.50 -37.74 -29.96
CA ARG A 78 -13.13 -37.78 -28.54
C ARG A 78 -11.67 -37.39 -28.31
N ALA A 79 -10.75 -37.87 -29.14
CA ALA A 79 -9.34 -37.52 -29.07
C ALA A 79 -9.10 -36.01 -29.30
N ARG A 80 -9.76 -35.41 -30.31
CA ARG A 80 -9.69 -33.95 -30.56
C ARG A 80 -10.27 -33.14 -29.40
N THR A 81 -11.42 -33.55 -28.87
CA THR A 81 -12.05 -32.89 -27.71
C THR A 81 -11.16 -32.99 -26.47
N GLN A 82 -10.54 -34.14 -26.20
CA GLN A 82 -9.59 -34.27 -25.09
C GLN A 82 -8.37 -33.36 -25.30
N GLN A 83 -7.75 -33.36 -26.48
CA GLN A 83 -6.58 -32.51 -26.76
C GLN A 83 -6.88 -31.02 -26.60
N THR A 84 -8.05 -30.56 -27.05
CA THR A 84 -8.46 -29.15 -26.91
C THR A 84 -8.72 -28.77 -25.45
N ILE A 85 -9.35 -29.64 -24.66
CA ILE A 85 -9.55 -29.43 -23.21
C ILE A 85 -8.21 -29.40 -22.47
N PHE A 86 -7.32 -30.35 -22.72
CA PHE A 86 -5.99 -30.39 -22.08
C PHE A 86 -5.14 -29.17 -22.45
N GLY A 87 -5.13 -28.76 -23.72
CA GLY A 87 -4.43 -27.56 -24.17
C GLY A 87 -4.97 -26.30 -23.50
N GLY A 88 -6.30 -26.15 -23.43
CA GLY A 88 -6.95 -25.02 -22.75
C GLY A 88 -6.62 -24.94 -21.26
N LEU A 89 -6.66 -26.08 -20.55
CA LEU A 89 -6.28 -26.19 -19.13
C LEU A 89 -4.81 -25.83 -18.90
N ALA A 90 -3.90 -26.29 -19.76
CA ALA A 90 -2.48 -25.98 -19.66
C ALA A 90 -2.21 -24.48 -19.84
N ILE A 91 -2.88 -23.84 -20.81
CA ILE A 91 -2.77 -22.39 -21.03
C ILE A 91 -3.31 -21.61 -19.82
N ALA A 92 -4.51 -21.97 -19.34
CA ALA A 92 -5.12 -21.33 -18.18
C ALA A 92 -4.23 -21.46 -16.92
N GLY A 93 -3.67 -22.65 -16.68
CA GLY A 93 -2.72 -22.89 -15.59
C GLY A 93 -1.45 -22.05 -15.72
N GLY A 94 -0.88 -21.96 -16.93
CA GLY A 94 0.28 -21.11 -17.20
C GLY A 94 0.02 -19.63 -16.92
N ILE A 95 -1.15 -19.11 -17.30
CA ILE A 95 -1.56 -17.73 -17.02
C ILE A 95 -1.66 -17.48 -15.51
N ILE A 96 -2.31 -18.38 -14.76
CA ILE A 96 -2.46 -18.27 -13.30
C ILE A 96 -1.09 -18.25 -12.62
N VAL A 97 -0.19 -19.18 -12.99
CA VAL A 97 1.17 -19.23 -12.44
C VAL A 97 1.93 -17.96 -12.78
N GLY A 98 1.84 -17.47 -14.02
CA GLY A 98 2.45 -16.21 -14.43
C GLY A 98 1.97 -15.00 -13.62
N MET A 99 0.66 -14.88 -13.41
CA MET A 99 0.07 -13.84 -12.56
C MET A 99 0.54 -13.93 -11.10
N LEU A 100 0.61 -15.14 -10.53
CA LEU A 100 1.09 -15.34 -9.16
C LEU A 100 2.56 -14.95 -9.00
N VAL A 101 3.41 -15.35 -9.95
CA VAL A 101 4.83 -14.98 -9.94
C VAL A 101 5.00 -13.47 -10.09
N PHE A 102 4.26 -12.85 -11.02
CA PHE A 102 4.28 -11.40 -11.20
C PHE A 102 3.84 -10.66 -9.94
N GLY A 103 2.76 -11.10 -9.30
CA GLY A 103 2.28 -10.55 -8.03
C GLY A 103 3.33 -10.68 -6.91
N LEU A 104 3.92 -11.87 -6.73
CA LEU A 104 4.98 -12.11 -5.73
C LEU A 104 6.21 -11.23 -5.94
N VAL A 105 6.66 -11.07 -7.19
CA VAL A 105 7.82 -10.22 -7.52
C VAL A 105 7.50 -8.75 -7.22
N THR A 106 6.31 -8.29 -7.60
CA THR A 106 5.88 -6.90 -7.38
C THR A 106 5.76 -6.58 -5.89
N ILE A 107 5.13 -7.48 -5.12
CA ILE A 107 5.02 -7.35 -3.66
C ILE A 107 6.39 -7.35 -2.99
N ARG A 108 7.31 -8.22 -3.42
CA ARG A 108 8.67 -8.26 -2.88
C ARG A 108 9.45 -6.97 -3.17
N ARG A 109 9.36 -6.44 -4.39
CA ARG A 109 9.99 -5.16 -4.74
C ARG A 109 9.45 -4.02 -3.90
N SER A 110 8.13 -3.89 -3.82
CA SER A 110 7.46 -2.87 -2.99
C SER A 110 7.87 -2.97 -1.51
N ARG A 111 7.87 -4.17 -0.94
CA ARG A 111 8.32 -4.38 0.45
C ARG A 111 9.77 -3.99 0.67
N ASN A 112 10.64 -4.29 -0.30
CA ASN A 112 12.06 -3.94 -0.20
C ASN A 112 12.29 -2.42 -0.31
N GLU A 113 11.56 -1.73 -1.18
CA GLU A 113 11.59 -0.27 -1.30
C GLU A 113 11.11 0.39 -0.02
N VAL A 114 9.96 -0.02 0.52
CA VAL A 114 9.43 0.49 1.79
C VAL A 114 10.41 0.23 2.94
N ARG A 115 11.01 -0.97 2.99
CA ARG A 115 11.98 -1.29 4.05
C ARG A 115 13.24 -0.43 3.94
N ARG A 116 13.75 -0.18 2.73
CA ARG A 116 14.90 0.71 2.52
C ARG A 116 14.59 2.14 2.92
N ALA A 117 13.43 2.66 2.50
CA ALA A 117 13.00 4.00 2.89
C ALA A 117 12.83 4.13 4.41
N ASN A 118 12.29 3.11 5.08
CA ASN A 118 12.18 3.12 6.54
C ASN A 118 13.54 3.08 7.25
N VAL A 119 14.51 2.33 6.73
CA VAL A 119 15.87 2.30 7.30
C VAL A 119 16.56 3.64 7.12
N ASP A 120 16.50 4.22 5.92
CA ASP A 120 17.05 5.54 5.62
C ASP A 120 16.40 6.64 6.48
N LEU A 121 15.08 6.59 6.63
CA LEU A 121 14.34 7.50 7.51
C LEU A 121 14.73 7.33 8.99
N ALA A 122 14.97 6.10 9.45
CA ALA A 122 15.40 5.85 10.82
C ALA A 122 16.83 6.36 11.06
N GLU A 123 17.75 6.16 10.12
CA GLU A 123 19.13 6.66 10.20
C GLU A 123 19.19 8.19 10.18
N THR A 124 18.45 8.82 9.27
CA THR A 124 18.36 10.29 9.18
C THR A 124 17.74 10.90 10.44
N ASN A 125 16.65 10.31 10.97
CA ASN A 125 16.06 10.77 12.23
C ASN A 125 17.02 10.61 13.41
N ALA A 126 17.76 9.51 13.49
CA ALA A 126 18.76 9.31 14.55
C ALA A 126 19.91 10.32 14.45
N ALA A 127 20.38 10.63 13.24
CA ALA A 127 21.39 11.66 13.01
C ALA A 127 20.89 13.06 13.39
N LEU A 128 19.65 13.40 12.99
CA LEU A 128 19.00 14.66 13.35
C LEU A 128 18.85 14.79 14.87
N GLY A 129 18.41 13.73 15.55
CA GLY A 129 18.28 13.70 17.01
C GLY A 129 19.61 13.98 17.72
N LYS A 130 20.71 13.36 17.26
CA LYS A 130 22.06 13.64 17.77
C LYS A 130 22.48 15.09 17.54
N ALA A 131 22.21 15.63 16.36
CA ALA A 131 22.55 17.02 16.04
C ALA A 131 21.78 18.03 16.91
N LEU A 132 20.48 17.78 17.15
CA LEU A 132 19.66 18.62 18.03
C LEU A 132 20.13 18.58 19.48
N ALA A 133 20.47 17.39 19.99
CA ALA A 133 21.03 17.24 21.33
C ALA A 133 22.36 18.01 21.47
N ALA A 134 23.28 17.84 20.51
CA ALA A 134 24.56 18.54 20.49
C ALA A 134 24.39 20.07 20.38
N LYS A 135 23.45 20.55 19.55
CA LYS A 135 23.11 21.98 19.45
C LYS A 135 22.67 22.53 20.82
N THR A 136 21.81 21.79 21.51
CA THR A 136 21.25 22.21 22.80
C THR A 136 22.31 22.24 23.89
N GLU A 137 23.15 21.20 23.97
CA GLU A 137 24.27 21.13 24.91
C GLU A 137 25.30 22.23 24.65
N PHE A 138 25.63 22.49 23.39
CA PHE A 138 26.53 23.57 23.00
C PHE A 138 25.99 24.92 23.46
N LEU A 139 24.73 25.24 23.15
CA LEU A 139 24.11 26.51 23.56
C LEU A 139 24.07 26.67 25.09
N ALA A 140 23.71 25.60 25.81
CA ALA A 140 23.71 25.58 27.27
C ALA A 140 25.10 25.88 27.87
N THR A 141 26.13 25.21 27.35
CA THR A 141 27.51 25.36 27.81
C THR A 141 28.04 26.76 27.51
N THR A 142 27.92 27.21 26.26
CA THR A 142 28.37 28.54 25.84
C THR A 142 27.67 29.65 26.61
N SER A 143 26.37 29.51 26.89
CA SER A 143 25.66 30.49 27.71
C SER A 143 26.22 30.59 29.13
N HIS A 144 26.52 29.45 29.77
CA HIS A 144 27.13 29.46 31.10
C HIS A 144 28.53 30.11 31.10
N GLU A 145 29.32 29.82 30.06
CA GLU A 145 30.65 30.41 29.85
C GLU A 145 30.60 31.91 29.54
N ILE A 146 29.54 32.41 28.90
CA ILE A 146 29.33 33.85 28.67
C ILE A 146 28.78 34.54 29.93
N ARG A 147 27.85 33.90 30.64
CA ARG A 147 27.18 34.49 31.81
C ARG A 147 28.18 34.82 32.93
N THR A 148 29.17 33.96 33.13
CA THR A 148 30.19 34.13 34.20
C THR A 148 31.00 35.43 34.06
N PRO A 149 31.71 35.69 32.94
CA PRO A 149 32.43 36.96 32.74
C PRO A 149 31.48 38.14 32.65
N LEU A 150 30.28 37.98 32.07
CA LEU A 150 29.29 39.04 31.97
C LEU A 150 28.79 39.51 33.35
N ASN A 151 28.51 38.57 34.26
CA ASN A 151 28.13 38.89 35.64
C ASN A 151 29.27 39.60 36.39
N GLY A 152 30.54 39.28 36.09
CA GLY A 152 31.70 40.01 36.61
C GLY A 152 31.75 41.46 36.12
N ILE A 153 31.55 41.69 34.83
CA ILE A 153 31.49 43.04 34.24
C ILE A 153 30.31 43.84 34.81
N LEU A 154 29.13 43.22 34.90
CA LEU A 154 27.94 43.86 35.47
C LEU A 154 28.12 44.19 36.94
N GLY A 155 28.72 43.30 37.73
CA GLY A 155 29.02 43.55 39.14
C GLY A 155 29.99 44.71 39.32
N MET A 156 31.08 44.74 38.55
CA MET A 156 32.08 45.82 38.64
C MET A 156 31.48 47.17 38.23
N THR A 157 30.75 47.20 37.11
CA THR A 157 30.09 48.43 36.64
C THR A 157 29.04 48.93 37.62
N GLN A 158 28.27 48.03 38.26
CA GLN A 158 27.32 48.38 39.32
C GLN A 158 28.02 49.04 40.52
N VAL A 159 29.15 48.49 40.99
CA VAL A 159 29.92 49.05 42.10
C VAL A 159 30.46 50.44 41.74
N MET A 160 31.00 50.61 40.54
CA MET A 160 31.50 51.91 40.08
C MET A 160 30.39 52.96 39.93
N LEU A 161 29.18 52.56 39.53
CA LEU A 161 28.02 53.46 39.45
C LEU A 161 27.45 53.83 40.83
N ALA A 162 27.69 53.00 41.85
CA ALA A 162 27.32 53.31 43.23
C ALA A 162 28.27 54.32 43.89
N ASP A 163 29.49 54.49 43.36
CA ASP A 163 30.44 55.48 43.86
C ASP A 163 30.03 56.91 43.47
N GLY A 164 29.76 57.73 44.48
CA GLY A 164 29.40 59.14 44.33
C GLY A 164 30.57 60.05 43.98
N GLY A 165 31.81 59.57 44.15
CA GLY A 165 33.04 60.31 43.84
C GLY A 165 33.52 60.20 42.40
N ILE A 166 32.83 59.41 41.55
CA ILE A 166 33.24 59.17 40.16
C ILE A 166 32.94 60.41 39.29
N ASP A 167 33.86 60.75 38.38
CA ASP A 167 33.69 61.83 37.41
C ASP A 167 32.40 61.61 36.59
N PRO A 168 31.51 62.62 36.47
CA PRO A 168 30.29 62.53 35.67
C PRO A 168 30.50 61.98 34.25
N ALA A 169 31.58 62.36 33.57
CA ALA A 169 31.86 61.85 32.21
C ALA A 169 32.24 60.35 32.20
N VAL A 170 32.85 59.86 33.29
CA VAL A 170 33.15 58.44 33.48
C VAL A 170 31.87 57.68 33.85
N ARG A 171 31.01 58.26 34.72
CA ARG A 171 29.71 57.71 35.10
C ARG A 171 28.83 57.44 33.87
N ASP A 172 28.75 58.39 32.94
CA ASP A 172 27.98 58.20 31.70
C ASP A 172 28.51 57.05 30.85
N ARG A 173 29.83 56.95 30.66
CA ARG A 173 30.44 55.84 29.93
C ARG A 173 30.18 54.48 30.59
N ILE A 174 30.32 54.40 31.92
CA ILE A 174 30.04 53.17 32.66
C ILE A 174 28.55 52.80 32.58
N THR A 175 27.66 53.79 32.61
CA THR A 175 26.21 53.57 32.46
C THR A 175 25.89 52.94 31.11
N VAL A 176 26.52 53.40 30.03
CA VAL A 176 26.37 52.81 28.69
C VAL A 176 26.87 51.37 28.66
N VAL A 177 28.06 51.09 29.21
CA VAL A 177 28.63 49.73 29.25
C VAL A 177 27.76 48.79 30.10
N HIS A 178 27.27 49.26 31.24
CA HIS A 178 26.39 48.51 32.12
C HIS A 178 25.07 48.16 31.41
N GLY A 179 24.45 49.14 30.75
CA GLY A 179 23.25 48.91 29.94
C GLY A 179 23.47 47.90 28.81
N ALA A 180 24.60 47.98 28.10
CA ALA A 180 24.96 47.01 27.06
C ALA A 180 25.13 45.58 27.62
N GLY A 181 25.72 45.45 28.82
CA GLY A 181 25.85 44.17 29.50
C GLY A 181 24.50 43.56 29.92
N ILE A 182 23.56 44.38 30.38
CA ILE A 182 22.19 43.94 30.71
C ILE A 182 21.49 43.41 29.46
N THR A 183 21.57 44.15 28.35
CA THR A 183 20.99 43.73 27.07
C THR A 183 21.61 42.43 26.57
N MET A 184 22.94 42.29 26.65
CA MET A 184 23.62 41.05 26.25
C MET A 184 23.18 39.86 27.11
N ARG A 185 23.00 40.05 28.42
CA ARG A 185 22.50 38.99 29.31
C ARG A 185 21.11 38.52 28.88
N ALA A 186 20.20 39.45 28.61
CA ALA A 186 18.86 39.14 28.14
C ALA A 186 18.88 38.34 26.82
N LEU A 187 19.70 38.75 25.84
CA LEU A 187 19.83 38.03 24.57
C LEU A 187 20.37 36.60 24.75
N VAL A 188 21.35 36.42 25.65
CA VAL A 188 21.91 35.09 25.95
C VAL A 188 20.87 34.20 26.62
N ASP A 189 20.06 34.75 27.52
CA ASP A 189 18.98 34.02 28.19
C ASP A 189 17.87 33.66 27.18
N ASP A 190 17.49 34.57 26.27
CA ASP A 190 16.48 34.34 25.23
C ASP A 190 16.91 33.23 24.25
N ILE A 191 18.18 33.20 23.83
CA ILE A 191 18.71 32.14 22.95
C ILE A 191 18.62 30.76 23.62
N LEU A 192 18.88 30.69 24.93
CA LEU A 192 18.72 29.45 25.69
C LEU A 192 17.26 29.01 25.79
N ASP A 193 16.35 29.95 26.03
CA ASP A 193 14.93 29.64 26.15
C ASP A 193 14.39 29.09 24.83
N VAL A 194 14.78 29.66 23.69
CA VAL A 194 14.45 29.12 22.35
C VAL A 194 14.99 27.70 22.18
N ALA A 195 16.23 27.42 22.57
CA ALA A 195 16.80 26.08 22.48
C ALA A 195 16.05 25.04 23.34
N LYS A 196 15.59 25.45 24.53
CA LYS A 196 14.75 24.59 25.39
C LYS A 196 13.34 24.38 24.82
N MET A 197 12.77 25.39 24.18
CA MET A 197 11.47 25.28 23.50
C MET A 197 11.52 24.31 22.33
N GLU A 198 12.55 24.40 21.48
CA GLU A 198 12.74 23.50 20.32
C GLU A 198 12.88 22.02 20.73
N THR A 199 13.41 21.75 21.92
CA THR A 199 13.60 20.39 22.45
C THR A 199 12.43 19.89 23.31
N GLY A 200 11.41 20.72 23.55
CA GLY A 200 10.30 20.40 24.46
C GLY A 200 10.68 20.35 25.94
N ASN A 201 11.89 20.79 26.30
CA ASN A 201 12.41 20.79 27.67
C ASN A 201 12.10 22.09 28.44
N LEU A 202 11.29 22.99 27.87
CA LEU A 202 10.85 24.18 28.60
C LEU A 202 9.86 23.77 29.70
N THR A 203 10.29 23.85 30.95
CA THR A 203 9.42 23.67 32.11
C THR A 203 8.73 24.99 32.44
N ILE A 204 7.40 24.98 32.50
CA ILE A 204 6.58 26.10 32.98
C ILE A 204 6.22 25.80 34.43
N GLU A 205 6.54 26.72 35.34
CA GLU A 205 6.11 26.59 36.73
C GLU A 205 4.61 26.91 36.86
N ALA A 206 3.88 26.11 37.63
CA ALA A 206 2.47 26.32 37.90
C ALA A 206 2.29 26.67 39.38
N VAL A 207 2.55 27.93 39.73
CA VAL A 207 2.46 28.41 41.10
C VAL A 207 1.48 29.58 41.21
N PRO A 208 0.71 29.71 42.31
CA PRO A 208 -0.10 30.89 42.54
C PRO A 208 0.79 32.13 42.70
N PHE A 209 0.49 33.19 41.95
CA PHE A 209 1.22 34.47 42.06
C PHE A 209 0.31 35.67 41.81
N ASP A 210 0.73 36.84 42.28
CA ASP A 210 0.00 38.10 42.11
C ASP A 210 0.28 38.68 40.71
N LEU A 211 -0.69 38.52 39.81
CA LEU A 211 -0.58 39.00 38.43
C LEU A 211 -0.56 40.52 38.37
N ARG A 212 -1.41 41.17 39.18
CA ARG A 212 -1.55 42.62 39.19
C ARG A 212 -0.23 43.26 39.62
N ALA A 213 0.37 42.78 40.70
CA ALA A 213 1.68 43.24 41.15
C ALA A 213 2.77 42.99 40.10
N THR A 214 2.76 41.83 39.44
CA THR A 214 3.73 41.48 38.40
C THR A 214 3.65 42.46 37.21
N LEU A 215 2.46 42.74 36.69
CA LEU A 215 2.26 43.67 35.58
C LEU A 215 2.56 45.12 35.98
N GLN A 216 2.23 45.53 37.22
CA GLN A 216 2.60 46.84 37.75
C GLN A 216 4.11 47.03 37.81
N ASP A 217 4.85 46.04 38.31
CA ASP A 217 6.30 46.10 38.40
C ASP A 217 6.97 46.26 37.04
N VAL A 218 6.49 45.51 36.03
CA VAL A 218 6.99 45.64 34.65
C VAL A 218 6.69 47.03 34.10
N SER A 219 5.48 47.53 34.35
CA SER A 219 5.00 48.80 33.80
C SER A 219 5.80 50.00 34.30
N ARG A 220 6.23 50.01 35.57
CA ARG A 220 7.02 51.12 36.15
C ARG A 220 8.25 51.48 35.32
N LEU A 221 8.99 50.47 34.85
CA LEU A 221 10.18 50.71 34.03
C LEU A 221 9.82 51.38 32.69
N TRP A 222 8.72 50.97 32.07
CA TRP A 222 8.29 51.48 30.77
C TRP A 222 7.59 52.83 30.88
N GLU A 223 6.92 53.14 32.01
CA GLU A 223 6.40 54.47 32.31
C GLU A 223 7.51 55.53 32.30
N ASP A 224 8.63 55.25 32.97
CA ASP A 224 9.77 56.16 33.03
C ASP A 224 10.44 56.34 31.66
N GLN A 225 10.64 55.26 30.91
CA GLN A 225 11.20 55.33 29.56
C GLN A 225 10.27 56.04 28.56
N SER A 226 8.96 55.82 28.66
CA SER A 226 7.95 56.47 27.80
C SER A 226 7.91 57.97 28.07
N ARG A 227 7.96 58.37 29.35
CA ARG A 227 8.06 59.78 29.77
C ARG A 227 9.29 60.46 29.19
N ALA A 228 10.45 59.78 29.22
CA ALA A 228 11.69 60.32 28.64
C ALA A 228 11.61 60.50 27.11
N ARG A 229 10.79 59.70 26.42
CA ARG A 229 10.57 59.77 24.96
C ARG A 229 9.37 60.65 24.56
N GLY A 230 8.59 61.14 25.51
CA GLY A 230 7.36 61.91 25.23
C GLY A 230 6.20 61.05 24.70
N VAL A 231 6.21 59.74 24.97
CA VAL A 231 5.13 58.80 24.63
C VAL A 231 4.24 58.61 25.87
N SER A 232 2.92 58.59 25.69
CA SER A 232 1.97 58.34 26.76
C SER A 232 1.92 56.85 27.09
N PHE A 233 1.87 56.49 28.38
CA PHE A 233 1.78 55.11 28.82
C PHE A 233 0.52 54.92 29.66
N VAL A 234 -0.28 53.90 29.36
CA VAL A 234 -1.53 53.58 30.06
C VAL A 234 -1.48 52.16 30.59
N LEU A 235 -1.75 52.01 31.89
CA LEU A 235 -1.89 50.72 32.55
C LEU A 235 -3.36 50.50 32.94
N ASP A 236 -4.02 49.55 32.28
CA ASP A 236 -5.43 49.20 32.53
C ASP A 236 -5.54 47.79 33.14
N LEU A 237 -5.66 47.74 34.46
CA LEU A 237 -5.80 46.51 35.24
C LEU A 237 -7.15 46.44 35.96
N ALA A 238 -8.16 47.19 35.51
CA ALA A 238 -9.45 47.27 36.19
C ALA A 238 -10.14 45.89 36.29
N GLN A 239 -10.03 45.09 35.23
CA GLN A 239 -10.59 43.74 35.14
C GLN A 239 -9.54 42.63 35.34
N CYS A 240 -8.36 42.98 35.86
CA CYS A 240 -7.29 42.02 36.11
C CYS A 240 -7.55 41.24 37.40
N PRO A 241 -7.54 39.90 37.38
CA PRO A 241 -7.61 39.09 38.60
C PRO A 241 -6.36 39.31 39.44
N ALA A 242 -6.49 39.21 40.76
CA ALA A 242 -5.36 39.44 41.68
C ALA A 242 -4.35 38.29 41.61
N PHE A 243 -4.82 37.05 41.72
CA PHE A 243 -3.97 35.85 41.72
C PHE A 243 -4.33 34.91 40.58
N ILE A 244 -3.31 34.40 39.90
CA ILE A 244 -3.45 33.32 38.91
C ILE A 244 -2.43 32.22 39.21
N VAL A 245 -2.65 31.03 38.65
CA VAL A 245 -1.67 29.94 38.68
C VAL A 245 -0.89 29.94 37.38
N GLY A 246 0.44 30.04 37.47
CA GLY A 246 1.32 30.02 36.30
C GLY A 246 2.74 30.43 36.64
N ASP A 247 3.49 30.79 35.61
CA ASP A 247 4.90 31.17 35.72
C ASP A 247 5.03 32.69 35.64
N SER A 248 5.20 33.32 36.81
CA SER A 248 5.34 34.77 36.94
C SER A 248 6.56 35.32 36.19
N ALA A 249 7.66 34.58 36.13
CA ALA A 249 8.89 35.02 35.47
C ALA A 249 8.71 35.03 33.94
N ARG A 250 8.05 34.00 33.40
CA ARG A 250 7.73 33.92 31.98
C ARG A 250 6.72 34.98 31.55
N LEU A 251 5.66 35.19 32.33
CA LEU A 251 4.70 36.26 32.03
C LEU A 251 5.34 37.65 32.11
N ARG A 252 6.22 37.88 33.08
CA ARG A 252 7.04 39.10 33.16
C ARG A 252 7.89 39.30 31.91
N GLN A 253 8.57 38.26 31.44
CA GLN A 253 9.39 38.28 30.22
C GLN A 253 8.55 38.59 28.97
N ILE A 254 7.38 37.96 28.82
CA ILE A 254 6.46 38.22 27.71
C ILE A 254 6.00 39.67 27.72
N ALA A 255 5.48 40.16 28.85
CA ALA A 255 5.02 41.55 28.98
C ALA A 255 6.15 42.55 28.70
N PHE A 256 7.35 42.29 29.23
CA PHE A 256 8.52 43.13 29.00
C PHE A 256 8.89 43.21 27.51
N ASN A 257 8.92 42.08 26.80
CA ASN A 257 9.27 42.05 25.38
C ASN A 257 8.22 42.74 24.50
N LEU A 258 6.94 42.55 24.80
CA LEU A 258 5.86 43.24 24.08
C LEU A 258 5.93 44.76 24.28
N LEU A 259 6.12 45.23 25.52
CA LEU A 259 6.24 46.65 25.84
C LEU A 259 7.50 47.29 25.23
N SER A 260 8.62 46.57 25.26
CA SER A 260 9.87 47.00 24.60
C SER A 260 9.66 47.24 23.12
N ASN A 261 8.96 46.33 22.44
CA ASN A 261 8.64 46.47 21.03
C ASN A 261 7.68 47.64 20.79
N ALA A 262 6.59 47.73 21.54
CA ALA A 262 5.63 48.84 21.42
C ALA A 262 6.30 50.22 21.55
N LEU A 263 7.12 50.43 22.59
CA LEU A 263 7.83 51.70 22.80
C LEU A 263 8.95 51.95 21.77
N LYS A 264 9.53 50.88 21.21
CA LYS A 264 10.53 51.00 20.15
C LYS A 264 9.92 51.54 18.85
N PHE A 265 8.69 51.16 18.53
CA PHE A 265 8.04 51.53 17.26
C PHE A 265 7.10 52.74 17.38
N THR A 266 6.64 53.09 18.58
CA THR A 266 5.87 54.31 18.79
C THR A 266 6.78 55.52 19.02
N GLU A 267 6.94 56.38 18.00
CA GLU A 267 7.67 57.65 18.14
C GLU A 267 6.85 58.74 18.87
N ARG A 268 5.53 58.78 18.62
CA ARG A 268 4.56 59.70 19.26
C ARG A 268 3.23 58.99 19.40
N GLY A 269 2.57 59.17 20.54
CA GLY A 269 1.25 58.61 20.80
C GLY A 269 1.18 57.86 22.12
N THR A 270 0.53 56.69 22.14
CA THR A 270 0.22 55.96 23.38
C THR A 270 0.55 54.48 23.28
N VAL A 271 1.15 53.94 24.34
CA VAL A 271 1.29 52.50 24.59
C VAL A 271 0.39 52.12 25.76
N THR A 272 -0.44 51.10 25.60
CA THR A 272 -1.40 50.63 26.62
C THR A 272 -1.13 49.16 26.97
N LEU A 273 -0.89 48.86 28.24
CA LEU A 273 -0.93 47.49 28.77
C LEU A 273 -2.28 47.25 29.44
N ARG A 274 -3.00 46.23 28.99
CA ARG A 274 -4.29 45.85 29.56
C ARG A 274 -4.31 44.37 29.96
N ALA A 275 -4.94 44.06 31.09
CA ALA A 275 -5.27 42.69 31.47
C ALA A 275 -6.75 42.56 31.85
N VAL A 276 -7.45 41.61 31.22
CA VAL A 276 -8.90 41.37 31.36
C VAL A 276 -9.16 39.90 31.63
N ASP A 277 -9.93 39.62 32.68
CA ASP A 277 -10.55 38.32 32.91
C ASP A 277 -11.75 38.12 31.97
N GLU A 278 -11.67 37.15 31.07
CA GLU A 278 -12.73 36.77 30.13
C GLU A 278 -13.51 35.53 30.61
N GLY A 279 -13.33 35.13 31.87
CA GLY A 279 -14.04 34.01 32.50
C GLY A 279 -13.33 32.67 32.29
N GLU A 280 -13.24 32.19 31.05
CA GLU A 280 -12.51 30.94 30.74
C GLU A 280 -11.02 31.17 30.49
N SER A 281 -10.63 32.43 30.22
CA SER A 281 -9.25 32.82 29.92
C SER A 281 -8.94 34.21 30.44
N LEU A 282 -7.64 34.47 30.62
CA LEU A 282 -7.10 35.79 30.89
C LEU A 282 -6.48 36.36 29.62
N ALA A 283 -6.94 37.52 29.18
CA ALA A 283 -6.35 38.26 28.07
C ALA A 283 -5.37 39.32 28.60
N ILE A 284 -4.12 39.28 28.15
CA ILE A 284 -3.12 40.35 28.38
C ILE A 284 -2.75 40.92 27.01
N SER A 285 -2.98 42.22 26.81
CA SER A 285 -2.74 42.90 25.55
C SER A 285 -1.83 44.11 25.73
N VAL A 286 -0.89 44.29 24.79
CA VAL A 286 -0.14 45.53 24.60
C VAL A 286 -0.60 46.14 23.30
N GLU A 287 -1.16 47.35 23.37
CA GLU A 287 -1.62 48.13 22.23
C GLU A 287 -0.73 49.36 22.08
N ASP A 288 -0.31 49.67 20.86
CA ASP A 288 0.49 50.84 20.56
C ASP A 288 -0.08 51.59 19.35
N SER A 289 0.17 52.89 19.28
CA SER A 289 -0.36 53.76 18.23
C SER A 289 0.64 54.03 17.09
N GLY A 290 1.72 53.25 17.02
CA GLY A 290 2.84 53.40 16.08
C GLY A 290 2.61 52.73 14.72
#